data_AF-Q0U2D8-F1
#
_entry.id   AF-Q0U2D8-F1
#
_cell.length_a   1.000
_cell.length_b   1.000
_cell.length_c   1.000
_cell.angle_alpha   90.00
_cell.angle_beta   90.00
_cell.angle_gamma   90.00
#
_symmetry.space_group_name_H-M   'P 1'
#
loop_
_entity.id
_entity.type
_entity.pdbx_description
1 polymer ?
#
loop_
_entity_poly.entity_id
_entity_poly.type
_entity_poly.pdbx_seq_one_letter_code
_entity_poly.pdbx_strand_id
1 'polypeptide(L)'
;MRAVVSGWTGRKLNDSNMTAAGEMYAEEVLELFNMNNTLSEFNSPTYAGITIYALTLWAKYMPSDSVMNQEGQRVLGEVWDLLAMMYNSNLRNLAGPWDRTYGDQILISRQAYAPPYDLEPRNITTWVSPNLTIGGESFNQGNLGGAREDRSAWSPGVVQWKRRDNSVGWFNVWPSETAMNIDVAPNSINFTYPNGNASSTFSFIVALNPLSGKRDITSVRDLDGLDLEVSGTVDVDSPSISFCGLVGGTCKIIHGFEFWNVTWSMPTNSIQIPSINFKVNLL
;
A
#
# COMPACT_ATOMS: atom_id res chain seq x y z
N MET A 1 -9.02 -15.87 -9.37
CA MET A 1 -9.43 -17.21 -8.89
C MET A 1 -10.83 -17.66 -9.37
N ARG A 2 -11.93 -16.93 -9.08
CA ARG A 2 -13.31 -17.39 -9.38
C ARG A 2 -13.52 -17.91 -10.82
N ALA A 3 -13.12 -17.12 -11.81
CA ALA A 3 -13.23 -17.44 -13.25
C ALA A 3 -12.76 -18.86 -13.61
N VAL A 4 -11.51 -19.22 -13.28
CA VAL A 4 -10.94 -20.53 -13.62
C VAL A 4 -11.59 -21.67 -12.85
N VAL A 5 -12.00 -21.47 -11.60
CA VAL A 5 -12.73 -22.50 -10.84
C VAL A 5 -14.07 -22.79 -11.50
N SER A 6 -14.85 -21.76 -11.88
CA SER A 6 -16.11 -21.93 -12.59
C SER A 6 -15.93 -22.52 -14.00
N GLY A 7 -15.08 -21.90 -14.83
CA GLY A 7 -14.91 -22.24 -16.24
C GLY A 7 -14.23 -23.58 -16.51
N TRP A 8 -13.34 -24.02 -15.62
CA TRP A 8 -12.76 -25.37 -15.67
C TRP A 8 -13.76 -26.42 -15.20
N THR A 9 -14.45 -26.17 -14.07
CA THR A 9 -15.44 -27.13 -13.52
C THR A 9 -16.61 -27.32 -14.47
N GLY A 10 -17.12 -26.24 -15.06
CA GLY A 10 -18.18 -26.29 -16.06
C GLY A 10 -17.81 -27.17 -17.25
N ARG A 11 -16.62 -26.95 -17.83
CA ARG A 11 -16.11 -27.81 -18.94
C ARG A 11 -15.87 -29.26 -18.53
N LYS A 12 -15.47 -29.54 -17.28
CA LYS A 12 -15.29 -30.92 -16.79
C LYS A 12 -16.60 -31.66 -16.50
N LEU A 13 -17.67 -30.94 -16.17
CA LEU A 13 -19.00 -31.50 -15.91
C LEU A 13 -19.98 -31.36 -17.10
N ASN A 14 -19.53 -30.74 -18.20
CA ASN A 14 -20.36 -30.35 -19.34
C ASN A 14 -21.55 -29.44 -18.95
N ASP A 15 -21.33 -28.55 -17.98
CA ASP A 15 -22.28 -27.51 -17.57
C ASP A 15 -21.99 -26.21 -18.33
N SER A 16 -22.94 -25.80 -19.18
CA SER A 16 -22.85 -24.59 -20.00
C SER A 16 -22.88 -23.30 -19.19
N ASN A 17 -23.58 -23.29 -18.05
CA ASN A 17 -23.81 -22.08 -17.24
C ASN A 17 -22.58 -21.79 -16.38
N MET A 18 -21.99 -22.81 -15.76
CA MET A 18 -20.70 -22.70 -15.08
C MET A 18 -19.56 -22.34 -16.05
N THR A 19 -19.61 -22.87 -17.28
CA THR A 19 -18.66 -22.53 -18.35
C THR A 19 -18.78 -21.05 -18.72
N ALA A 20 -19.98 -20.58 -19.07
CA ALA A 20 -20.23 -19.19 -19.45
C ALA A 20 -19.92 -18.20 -18.32
N ALA A 21 -20.32 -18.50 -17.08
CA ALA A 21 -19.96 -17.68 -15.91
C ALA A 21 -18.44 -17.64 -15.69
N GLY A 22 -17.71 -18.72 -16.00
CA GLY A 22 -16.26 -18.76 -15.96
C GLY A 22 -15.61 -17.76 -16.91
N GLU A 23 -16.04 -17.71 -18.17
CA GLU A 23 -15.54 -16.73 -19.15
C GLU A 23 -15.99 -15.30 -18.80
N MET A 24 -17.24 -15.11 -18.37
CA MET A 24 -17.76 -13.79 -17.95
C MET A 24 -16.91 -13.18 -16.82
N TYR A 25 -16.59 -13.94 -15.78
CA TYR A 25 -15.68 -13.52 -14.71
C TYR A 25 -14.21 -13.35 -15.16
N ALA A 26 -13.84 -13.83 -16.35
CA ALA A 26 -12.52 -13.59 -16.93
C ALA A 26 -12.51 -12.29 -17.73
N GLU A 27 -13.54 -12.03 -18.54
CA GLU A 27 -13.73 -10.75 -19.24
C GLU A 27 -13.82 -9.58 -18.24
N GLU A 28 -14.63 -9.69 -17.17
CA GLU A 28 -14.69 -8.67 -16.10
C GLU A 28 -13.31 -8.32 -15.49
N VAL A 29 -12.44 -9.34 -15.33
CA VAL A 29 -11.08 -9.17 -14.81
C VAL A 29 -10.16 -8.55 -15.86
N LEU A 30 -10.33 -8.91 -17.13
CA LEU A 30 -9.57 -8.37 -18.26
C LEU A 30 -9.94 -6.92 -18.55
N GLU A 31 -11.22 -6.55 -18.50
CA GLU A 31 -11.69 -5.17 -18.59
C GLU A 31 -11.02 -4.30 -17.51
N LEU A 32 -11.16 -4.69 -16.23
CA LEU A 32 -10.55 -3.95 -15.10
C LEU A 32 -9.02 -3.88 -15.19
N PHE A 33 -8.36 -4.95 -15.62
CA PHE A 33 -6.90 -4.95 -15.80
C PHE A 33 -6.46 -4.05 -16.96
N ASN A 34 -7.11 -4.18 -18.13
CA ASN A 34 -6.75 -3.46 -19.35
C ASN A 34 -7.07 -1.96 -19.29
N MET A 35 -7.86 -1.48 -18.32
CA MET A 35 -8.04 -0.04 -18.08
C MET A 35 -6.70 0.68 -17.79
N ASN A 36 -5.85 0.07 -16.96
CA ASN A 36 -4.63 0.71 -16.42
C ASN A 36 -3.35 -0.15 -16.56
N ASN A 37 -3.45 -1.40 -17.04
CA ASN A 37 -2.43 -2.46 -16.95
C ASN A 37 -1.98 -2.72 -15.49
N THR A 38 -2.94 -2.83 -14.56
CA THR A 38 -2.68 -3.04 -13.12
C THR A 38 -3.70 -3.97 -12.45
N LEU A 39 -3.33 -4.53 -11.30
CA LEU A 39 -4.25 -5.26 -10.41
C LEU A 39 -4.99 -4.31 -9.47
N SER A 40 -6.28 -4.57 -9.21
CA SER A 40 -7.10 -3.80 -8.24
C SER A 40 -6.54 -3.85 -6.81
N GLU A 41 -6.01 -5.00 -6.39
CA GLU A 41 -5.21 -5.19 -5.17
C GLU A 41 -3.73 -4.91 -5.45
N PHE A 42 -3.44 -3.67 -5.87
CA PHE A 42 -2.12 -3.25 -6.34
C PHE A 42 -1.00 -3.48 -5.31
N ASN A 43 0.13 -3.98 -5.79
CA ASN A 43 1.38 -4.25 -5.07
C ASN A 43 1.35 -5.17 -3.82
N SER A 44 0.21 -5.44 -3.17
CA SER A 44 0.16 -6.37 -2.03
C SER A 44 0.82 -7.72 -2.39
N PRO A 45 1.98 -8.10 -1.80
CA PRO A 45 2.73 -9.28 -2.25
C PRO A 45 1.92 -10.59 -2.09
N THR A 46 1.03 -10.61 -1.09
CA THR A 46 0.07 -11.69 -0.85
C THR A 46 -0.91 -11.85 -2.02
N TYR A 47 -1.54 -10.75 -2.45
CA TYR A 47 -2.56 -10.79 -3.52
C TYR A 47 -1.92 -10.89 -4.91
N ALA A 48 -0.75 -10.31 -5.12
CA ALA A 48 0.08 -10.52 -6.29
C ALA A 48 0.47 -12.01 -6.45
N GLY A 49 0.89 -12.67 -5.36
CA GLY A 49 1.19 -14.12 -5.37
C GLY A 49 -0.02 -15.00 -5.70
N ILE A 50 -1.18 -14.70 -5.11
CA ILE A 50 -2.44 -15.40 -5.44
C ILE A 50 -2.89 -15.12 -6.89
N THR A 51 -2.59 -13.94 -7.42
CA THR A 51 -2.89 -13.56 -8.81
C THR A 51 -1.97 -14.28 -9.80
N ILE A 52 -0.65 -14.31 -9.55
CA ILE A 52 0.32 -15.12 -10.32
C ILE A 52 -0.10 -16.58 -10.34
N TYR A 53 -0.53 -17.14 -9.20
CA TYR A 53 -1.07 -18.50 -9.14
C TYR A 53 -2.32 -18.66 -10.02
N ALA A 54 -3.30 -17.75 -9.90
CA ALA A 54 -4.52 -17.79 -10.70
C ALA A 54 -4.26 -17.70 -12.22
N LEU A 55 -3.38 -16.78 -12.65
CA LEU A 55 -3.01 -16.58 -14.05
C LEU A 55 -2.15 -17.73 -14.59
N THR A 56 -1.33 -18.37 -13.74
CA THR A 56 -0.66 -19.63 -14.09
C THR A 56 -1.67 -20.74 -14.35
N LEU A 57 -2.78 -20.80 -13.59
CA LEU A 57 -3.85 -21.76 -13.86
C LEU A 57 -4.59 -21.45 -15.17
N TRP A 58 -4.84 -20.17 -15.47
CA TRP A 58 -5.41 -19.70 -16.73
C TRP A 58 -4.56 -20.14 -17.93
N ALA A 59 -3.30 -19.72 -17.98
CA ALA A 59 -2.39 -19.98 -19.09
C ALA A 59 -2.10 -21.48 -19.32
N LYS A 60 -2.14 -22.31 -18.27
CA LYS A 60 -1.69 -23.71 -18.32
C LYS A 60 -2.80 -24.76 -18.39
N TYR A 61 -3.98 -24.50 -17.80
CA TYR A 61 -5.01 -25.52 -17.61
C TYR A 61 -6.39 -25.19 -18.20
N MET A 62 -6.60 -23.95 -18.67
CA MET A 62 -7.77 -23.64 -19.51
C MET A 62 -7.49 -24.04 -20.97
N PRO A 63 -8.50 -24.49 -21.72
CA PRO A 63 -8.35 -24.84 -23.14
C PRO A 63 -8.30 -23.59 -24.02
N SER A 64 -7.80 -23.73 -25.25
CA SER A 64 -7.51 -22.62 -26.17
C SER A 64 -8.75 -21.87 -26.70
N ASP A 65 -9.96 -22.40 -26.50
CA ASP A 65 -11.23 -21.70 -26.74
C ASP A 65 -11.63 -20.72 -25.62
N SER A 66 -10.95 -20.77 -24.46
CA SER A 66 -11.20 -19.88 -23.33
C SER A 66 -10.36 -18.61 -23.41
N VAL A 67 -10.96 -17.46 -23.13
CA VAL A 67 -10.26 -16.17 -23.05
C VAL A 67 -9.17 -16.21 -21.96
N MET A 68 -9.37 -17.02 -20.92
CA MET A 68 -8.36 -17.25 -19.88
C MET A 68 -7.08 -17.88 -20.43
N ASN A 69 -7.17 -18.82 -21.38
CA ASN A 69 -5.96 -19.41 -21.96
C ASN A 69 -5.24 -18.41 -22.88
N GLN A 70 -6.02 -17.68 -23.68
CA GLN A 70 -5.53 -16.72 -24.67
C GLN A 70 -4.80 -15.54 -24.01
N GLU A 71 -5.41 -14.93 -22.99
CA GLU A 71 -4.87 -13.75 -22.30
C GLU A 71 -4.00 -14.09 -21.08
N GLY A 72 -4.16 -15.28 -20.50
CA GLY A 72 -3.53 -15.64 -19.22
C GLY A 72 -2.00 -15.55 -19.23
N GLN A 73 -1.34 -15.88 -20.36
CA GLN A 73 0.11 -15.73 -20.48
C GLN A 73 0.54 -14.26 -20.59
N ARG A 74 -0.23 -13.41 -21.29
CA ARG A 74 0.04 -11.97 -21.42
C ARG A 74 -0.05 -11.29 -20.06
N VAL A 75 -1.19 -11.42 -19.38
CA VAL A 75 -1.44 -10.77 -18.09
C VAL A 75 -0.50 -11.30 -17.01
N LEU A 76 -0.12 -12.59 -17.04
CA LEU A 76 0.91 -13.13 -16.16
C LEU A 76 2.28 -12.46 -16.39
N GLY A 77 2.66 -12.22 -17.65
CA GLY A 77 3.88 -11.48 -18.01
C GLY A 77 3.85 -10.05 -17.49
N GLU A 78 2.79 -9.29 -17.81
CA GLU A 78 2.66 -7.89 -17.37
C GLU A 78 2.63 -7.73 -15.84
N VAL A 79 2.03 -8.68 -15.10
CA VAL A 79 2.08 -8.71 -13.62
C VAL A 79 3.49 -9.02 -13.11
N TRP A 80 4.22 -9.95 -13.75
CA TRP A 80 5.63 -10.21 -13.40
C TRP A 80 6.52 -9.02 -13.68
N ASP A 81 6.37 -8.36 -14.84
CA ASP A 81 7.13 -7.17 -15.21
C ASP A 81 6.84 -5.99 -14.27
N LEU A 82 5.57 -5.80 -13.87
CA LEU A 82 5.18 -4.81 -12.87
C LEU A 82 5.93 -5.05 -11.54
N LEU A 83 5.87 -6.28 -11.00
CA LEU A 83 6.59 -6.64 -9.76
C LEU A 83 8.11 -6.58 -9.95
N ALA A 84 8.61 -6.84 -11.16
CA ALA A 84 10.02 -6.74 -11.54
C ALA A 84 10.50 -5.29 -11.78
N MET A 85 9.59 -4.30 -11.87
CA MET A 85 9.91 -2.88 -11.68
C MET A 85 9.92 -2.47 -10.20
N MET A 86 9.50 -3.37 -9.31
CA MET A 86 9.02 -3.04 -7.97
C MET A 86 9.66 -3.88 -6.83
N TYR A 87 10.97 -4.21 -6.82
CA TYR A 87 11.63 -4.89 -5.68
C TYR A 87 13.00 -4.30 -5.29
N ASN A 88 13.22 -3.77 -4.09
CA ASN A 88 14.56 -3.28 -3.75
C ASN A 88 15.56 -4.43 -3.60
N SER A 89 16.62 -4.48 -4.43
CA SER A 89 17.67 -5.50 -4.31
C SER A 89 18.64 -5.27 -3.13
N ASN A 90 18.79 -4.02 -2.67
CA ASN A 90 19.62 -3.66 -1.52
C ASN A 90 18.88 -3.87 -0.19
N LEU A 91 17.55 -3.65 -0.16
CA LEU A 91 16.69 -3.86 1.02
C LEU A 91 15.94 -5.21 1.03
N ARG A 92 15.92 -5.91 -0.11
CA ARG A 92 15.38 -7.27 -0.38
C ARG A 92 13.85 -7.43 -0.19
N ASN A 93 13.04 -6.63 -0.87
CA ASN A 93 11.58 -6.52 -0.67
C ASN A 93 10.83 -6.00 -1.92
N LEU A 94 9.49 -6.20 -2.04
CA LEU A 94 8.59 -5.72 -3.14
C LEU A 94 7.90 -4.36 -2.81
N ALA A 95 7.27 -3.62 -3.77
CA ALA A 95 7.17 -2.13 -3.84
C ALA A 95 5.90 -1.32 -4.20
N GLY A 96 5.51 -0.40 -3.30
CA GLY A 96 4.54 0.67 -3.55
C GLY A 96 3.92 1.16 -2.23
N PRO A 97 2.73 1.78 -2.24
CA PRO A 97 1.74 1.45 -1.22
C PRO A 97 1.67 -0.08 -1.07
N TRP A 98 1.48 -0.58 0.15
CA TRP A 98 1.60 -2.01 0.45
C TRP A 98 3.04 -2.59 0.29
N ASP A 99 4.07 -1.80 0.65
CA ASP A 99 5.55 -2.07 0.79
C ASP A 99 6.46 -1.95 -0.47
N ARG A 100 7.66 -1.22 -0.43
CA ARG A 100 9.18 -1.30 -0.82
C ARG A 100 9.99 -1.57 -2.22
N THR A 101 10.76 -0.62 -2.84
CA THR A 101 11.18 -0.54 -4.33
C THR A 101 12.62 -0.71 -4.95
N TYR A 102 12.76 -1.22 -6.22
CA TYR A 102 13.99 -1.42 -7.09
C TYR A 102 14.72 -0.13 -7.54
N GLY A 103 16.05 -0.08 -7.34
CA GLY A 103 17.02 0.37 -8.37
C GLY A 103 17.08 1.86 -8.73
N ASP A 104 18.27 2.46 -8.60
CA ASP A 104 18.58 3.86 -8.94
C ASP A 104 17.54 4.88 -8.39
N GLN A 105 17.49 6.10 -8.94
CA GLN A 105 16.47 7.10 -8.58
C GLN A 105 15.35 7.10 -9.61
N ILE A 106 14.25 6.43 -9.28
CA ILE A 106 13.09 6.27 -10.17
C ILE A 106 11.84 6.83 -9.46
N LEU A 107 10.96 7.47 -10.23
CA LEU A 107 9.59 7.82 -9.82
C LEU A 107 8.62 7.02 -10.69
N ILE A 108 7.83 6.14 -10.07
CA ILE A 108 6.86 5.26 -10.74
C ILE A 108 5.46 5.77 -10.39
N SER A 109 4.66 6.12 -11.40
CA SER A 109 3.23 6.39 -11.24
C SER A 109 2.37 5.33 -11.94
N ARG A 110 1.26 4.96 -11.30
CA ARG A 110 0.24 3.99 -11.77
C ARG A 110 -1.13 4.42 -11.26
N GLN A 111 -2.19 3.79 -11.76
CA GLN A 111 -3.54 3.92 -11.23
C GLN A 111 -4.14 2.54 -10.99
N ALA A 112 -4.94 2.37 -9.94
CA ALA A 112 -5.72 1.16 -9.67
C ALA A 112 -7.19 1.51 -9.44
N TYR A 113 -8.10 0.56 -9.68
CA TYR A 113 -9.53 0.78 -9.50
C TYR A 113 -10.26 -0.50 -9.07
N ALA A 114 -11.18 -0.36 -8.12
CA ALA A 114 -11.94 -1.43 -7.47
C ALA A 114 -13.38 -0.94 -7.13
N PRO A 115 -14.23 -0.70 -8.13
CA PRO A 115 -15.64 -0.36 -7.89
C PRO A 115 -16.39 -1.53 -7.22
N PRO A 116 -17.42 -1.27 -6.40
CA PRO A 116 -18.01 0.03 -6.07
C PRO A 116 -17.33 0.72 -4.87
N TYR A 117 -16.18 0.22 -4.39
CA TYR A 117 -15.54 0.68 -3.16
C TYR A 117 -14.71 1.95 -3.38
N ASP A 118 -13.92 1.96 -4.45
CA ASP A 118 -13.25 3.15 -4.98
C ASP A 118 -14.31 4.05 -5.64
N LEU A 119 -14.38 5.32 -5.22
CA LEU A 119 -15.27 6.33 -5.82
C LEU A 119 -14.62 7.00 -7.05
N GLU A 120 -13.29 6.95 -7.15
CA GLU A 120 -12.48 7.36 -8.30
C GLU A 120 -11.20 6.51 -8.38
N PRO A 121 -10.50 6.46 -9.54
CA PRO A 121 -9.26 5.69 -9.66
C PRO A 121 -8.17 6.17 -8.69
N ARG A 122 -7.61 5.22 -7.93
CA ARG A 122 -6.55 5.48 -6.95
C ARG A 122 -5.25 5.86 -7.65
N ASN A 123 -4.73 7.06 -7.38
CA ASN A 123 -3.46 7.52 -7.93
C ASN A 123 -2.30 7.01 -7.08
N ILE A 124 -1.49 6.13 -7.66
CA ILE A 124 -0.37 5.48 -6.99
C ILE A 124 0.93 6.11 -7.47
N THR A 125 1.76 6.62 -6.56
CA THR A 125 3.11 7.10 -6.88
C THR A 125 4.12 6.54 -5.90
N THR A 126 5.25 6.08 -6.42
CA THR A 126 6.33 5.45 -5.67
C THR A 126 7.67 6.03 -6.10
N TRP A 127 8.41 6.62 -5.17
CA TRP A 127 9.78 7.06 -5.37
C TRP A 127 10.77 6.04 -4.78
N VAL A 128 11.89 5.89 -5.48
CA VAL A 128 12.87 4.84 -5.27
C VAL A 128 14.27 5.42 -5.13
N SER A 129 15.07 4.82 -4.26
CA SER A 129 16.51 5.02 -4.19
C SER A 129 17.22 3.80 -3.59
N PRO A 130 18.56 3.70 -3.66
CA PRO A 130 19.31 2.57 -3.11
C PRO A 130 19.12 2.32 -1.59
N ASN A 131 18.79 3.35 -0.81
CA ASN A 131 18.68 3.29 0.66
C ASN A 131 17.35 3.81 1.24
N LEU A 132 16.44 4.34 0.43
CA LEU A 132 15.17 4.94 0.85
C LEU A 132 14.10 4.73 -0.24
N THR A 133 12.93 4.23 0.16
CA THR A 133 11.77 4.04 -0.73
C THR A 133 10.53 4.64 -0.10
N ILE A 134 9.75 5.36 -0.91
CA ILE A 134 8.55 6.10 -0.50
C ILE A 134 7.41 5.71 -1.43
N GLY A 135 6.31 5.19 -0.89
CA GLY A 135 5.13 4.77 -1.66
C GLY A 135 3.86 5.41 -1.14
N GLY A 136 2.95 5.79 -2.04
CA GLY A 136 1.66 6.41 -1.71
C GLY A 136 0.56 6.04 -2.70
N GLU A 137 -0.64 5.84 -2.17
CA GLU A 137 -1.90 5.58 -2.86
C GLU A 137 -2.91 6.66 -2.43
N SER A 138 -3.18 7.62 -3.31
CA SER A 138 -4.31 8.53 -3.10
C SER A 138 -5.61 7.74 -3.25
N PHE A 139 -6.53 7.88 -2.30
CA PHE A 139 -7.79 7.14 -2.28
C PHE A 139 -8.96 8.04 -1.90
N ASN A 140 -10.14 7.68 -2.42
CA ASN A 140 -11.42 8.28 -2.08
C ASN A 140 -12.47 7.16 -2.19
N GLN A 141 -13.02 6.75 -1.05
CA GLN A 141 -13.73 5.48 -0.90
C GLN A 141 -14.94 5.65 0.02
N GLY A 142 -15.96 4.79 -0.13
CA GLY A 142 -17.18 4.89 0.68
C GLY A 142 -16.95 4.70 2.19
N ASN A 143 -16.10 3.71 2.55
CA ASN A 143 -15.90 3.26 3.94
C ASN A 143 -14.43 3.28 4.35
N LEU A 144 -14.17 3.55 5.64
CA LEU A 144 -12.81 3.68 6.18
C LEU A 144 -12.12 2.31 6.28
N GLY A 145 -11.03 2.11 5.53
CA GLY A 145 -10.41 0.79 5.34
C GLY A 145 -10.87 0.06 4.08
N GLY A 146 -11.52 0.77 3.14
CA GLY A 146 -11.84 0.30 1.80
C GLY A 146 -12.81 -0.87 1.78
N ALA A 147 -12.66 -1.75 0.79
CA ALA A 147 -13.54 -2.89 0.53
C ALA A 147 -13.68 -3.90 1.69
N ARG A 148 -12.77 -3.85 2.66
CA ARG A 148 -12.75 -4.71 3.86
C ARG A 148 -13.31 -3.99 5.11
N GLU A 149 -13.48 -2.66 5.05
CA GLU A 149 -13.91 -1.81 6.17
C GLU A 149 -13.00 -1.93 7.41
N ASP A 150 -11.74 -2.31 7.18
CA ASP A 150 -10.80 -2.74 8.22
C ASP A 150 -9.46 -2.05 8.09
N ARG A 151 -9.25 -1.02 8.92
CA ARG A 151 -8.00 -0.28 9.01
C ARG A 151 -6.81 -1.16 9.39
N SER A 152 -7.01 -2.26 10.14
CA SER A 152 -5.91 -3.13 10.60
C SER A 152 -5.15 -3.82 9.46
N ALA A 153 -5.79 -3.91 8.29
CA ALA A 153 -5.17 -4.33 7.04
C ALA A 153 -5.27 -3.23 5.95
N TRP A 154 -5.07 -1.95 6.30
CA TRP A 154 -5.05 -0.83 5.34
C TRP A 154 -3.81 0.06 5.53
N SER A 155 -2.93 0.11 4.51
CA SER A 155 -1.64 0.84 4.56
C SER A 155 -1.35 1.58 3.23
N PRO A 156 -2.03 2.71 2.96
CA PRO A 156 -2.01 3.38 1.67
C PRO A 156 -0.76 4.26 1.45
N GLY A 157 0.09 4.45 2.46
CA GLY A 157 1.32 5.22 2.31
C GLY A 157 2.39 4.78 3.28
N VAL A 158 3.61 4.64 2.80
CA VAL A 158 4.73 4.01 3.52
C VAL A 158 6.08 4.61 3.14
N VAL A 159 6.95 4.77 4.14
CA VAL A 159 8.34 5.23 3.98
C VAL A 159 9.26 4.21 4.64
N GLN A 160 10.32 3.82 3.93
CA GLN A 160 11.27 2.78 4.35
C GLN A 160 12.70 3.20 4.05
N TRP A 161 13.60 2.98 5.01
CA TRP A 161 15.00 3.35 4.87
C TRP A 161 15.95 2.27 5.40
N LYS A 162 17.16 2.27 4.86
CA LYS A 162 18.26 1.42 5.35
C LYS A 162 18.84 2.03 6.62
N ARG A 163 18.89 1.25 7.69
CA ARG A 163 19.59 1.60 8.93
C ARG A 163 21.06 1.15 8.89
N ARG A 164 21.87 1.72 9.78
CA ARG A 164 23.33 1.49 9.83
C ARG A 164 23.73 0.05 10.14
N ASP A 165 22.85 -0.72 10.80
CA ASP A 165 23.01 -2.15 11.06
C ASP A 165 22.60 -3.04 9.86
N ASN A 166 22.13 -2.45 8.76
CA ASN A 166 21.47 -3.08 7.61
C ASN A 166 20.06 -3.62 7.87
N SER A 167 19.43 -3.30 9.01
CA SER A 167 17.98 -3.46 9.15
C SER A 167 17.23 -2.41 8.33
N VAL A 168 15.91 -2.60 8.16
CA VAL A 168 15.04 -1.66 7.44
C VAL A 168 14.14 -0.95 8.44
N GLY A 169 14.37 0.35 8.63
CA GLY A 169 13.41 1.22 9.31
C GLY A 169 12.20 1.46 8.42
N TRP A 170 11.02 1.62 9.02
CA TRP A 170 9.80 1.94 8.28
C TRP A 170 8.79 2.71 9.13
N PHE A 171 7.93 3.49 8.46
CA PHE A 171 6.65 3.93 8.99
C PHE A 171 5.57 3.89 7.91
N ASN A 172 4.33 3.63 8.29
CA ASN A 172 3.16 3.73 7.41
C ASN A 172 2.07 4.62 8.01
N VAL A 173 1.30 5.29 7.16
CA VAL A 173 0.14 6.08 7.58
C VAL A 173 -1.02 5.17 8.00
N TRP A 174 -1.78 5.63 8.99
CA TRP A 174 -2.98 5.01 9.53
C TRP A 174 -4.15 6.02 9.43
N PRO A 175 -4.85 6.10 8.28
CA PRO A 175 -5.79 7.17 7.98
C PRO A 175 -6.94 7.31 8.98
N SER A 176 -7.36 8.54 9.28
CA SER A 176 -8.61 8.86 10.00
C SER A 176 -9.80 9.06 9.06
N GLU A 177 -9.57 9.57 7.85
CA GLU A 177 -10.63 9.94 6.89
C GLU A 177 -10.79 8.93 5.74
N THR A 178 -11.95 8.99 5.08
CA THR A 178 -12.30 8.17 3.90
C THR A 178 -11.74 8.67 2.57
N ALA A 179 -11.11 9.85 2.54
CA ALA A 179 -10.40 10.36 1.37
C ALA A 179 -9.05 10.96 1.79
N MET A 180 -7.99 10.62 1.05
CA MET A 180 -6.63 11.13 1.25
C MET A 180 -5.91 11.26 -0.09
N ASN A 181 -5.32 12.42 -0.35
CA ASN A 181 -4.36 12.62 -1.42
C ASN A 181 -2.94 12.39 -0.87
N ILE A 182 -2.11 11.66 -1.62
CA ILE A 182 -0.74 11.34 -1.24
C ILE A 182 0.21 11.71 -2.37
N ASP A 183 0.94 12.81 -2.20
CA ASP A 183 1.92 13.29 -3.18
C ASP A 183 3.31 12.77 -2.81
N VAL A 184 3.93 11.99 -3.70
CA VAL A 184 5.25 11.39 -3.50
C VAL A 184 6.26 12.03 -4.45
N ALA A 185 7.39 12.48 -3.91
CA ALA A 185 8.48 13.12 -4.65
C ALA A 185 9.85 12.69 -4.07
N PRO A 186 10.97 13.01 -4.74
CA PRO A 186 12.29 12.63 -4.26
C PRO A 186 12.59 13.13 -2.83
N ASN A 187 12.82 12.18 -1.92
CA ASN A 187 13.01 12.39 -0.47
C ASN A 187 11.82 13.04 0.26
N SER A 188 10.59 13.02 -0.27
CA SER A 188 9.43 13.60 0.43
C SER A 188 8.09 12.93 0.13
N ILE A 189 7.18 13.03 1.10
CA ILE A 189 5.79 12.58 0.98
C ILE A 189 4.86 13.59 1.66
N ASN A 190 3.79 13.98 0.97
CA ASN A 190 2.72 14.81 1.51
C ASN A 190 1.45 13.98 1.64
N PHE A 191 0.73 14.12 2.75
CA PHE A 191 -0.59 13.53 2.97
C PHE A 191 -1.57 14.67 3.22
N THR A 192 -2.67 14.69 2.48
CA THR A 192 -3.74 15.69 2.63
C THR A 192 -5.09 15.01 2.73
N TYR A 193 -5.93 15.40 3.68
CA TYR A 193 -7.32 14.95 3.77
C TYR A 193 -8.23 16.00 3.09
N PRO A 194 -8.61 15.87 1.80
CA PRO A 194 -9.39 16.89 1.10
C PRO A 194 -10.78 17.14 1.73
N ASN A 195 -11.35 16.11 2.37
CA ASN A 195 -12.64 16.17 3.07
C ASN A 195 -12.47 16.29 4.62
N GLY A 196 -11.23 16.43 5.11
CA GLY A 196 -10.92 16.50 6.53
C GLY A 196 -11.21 17.87 7.16
N ASN A 197 -11.13 17.95 8.49
CA ASN A 197 -11.38 19.18 9.25
C ASN A 197 -10.53 19.23 10.54
N ALA A 198 -10.82 20.14 11.46
CA ALA A 198 -10.13 20.26 12.76
C ALA A 198 -10.18 19.00 13.65
N SER A 199 -11.07 18.03 13.39
CA SER A 199 -11.08 16.72 14.07
C SER A 199 -10.14 15.67 13.46
N SER A 200 -9.58 15.93 12.27
CA SER A 200 -8.76 14.97 11.53
C SER A 200 -7.37 14.81 12.15
N THR A 201 -6.82 13.59 12.08
CA THR A 201 -5.53 13.25 12.68
C THR A 201 -4.68 12.40 11.74
N PHE A 202 -3.38 12.67 11.71
CA PHE A 202 -2.41 11.89 10.96
C PHE A 202 -1.64 11.00 11.92
N SER A 203 -2.09 9.75 12.03
CA SER A 203 -1.42 8.72 12.83
C SER A 203 -0.50 7.88 11.95
N PHE A 204 0.64 7.49 12.48
CA PHE A 204 1.64 6.68 11.78
C PHE A 204 2.08 5.52 12.68
N ILE A 205 2.06 4.32 12.11
CA ILE A 205 2.63 3.11 12.70
C ILE A 205 4.11 3.11 12.34
N VAL A 206 4.98 3.09 13.36
CA VAL A 206 6.43 3.25 13.21
C VAL A 206 7.16 2.02 13.75
N ALA A 207 8.14 1.54 12.98
CA ALA A 207 9.00 0.42 13.32
C ALA A 207 9.79 0.67 14.61
N LEU A 208 9.95 -0.37 15.43
CA LEU A 208 10.88 -0.34 16.54
C LEU A 208 12.32 -0.03 16.04
N ASN A 209 13.07 0.73 16.83
CA ASN A 209 14.51 0.92 16.59
C ASN A 209 15.31 -0.38 16.86
N PRO A 210 16.50 -0.54 16.24
CA PRO A 210 17.35 -1.72 16.43
C PRO A 210 17.67 -2.02 17.88
N LEU A 211 18.02 -3.28 18.18
CA LEU A 211 18.39 -3.70 19.53
C LEU A 211 19.63 -2.98 20.09
N SER A 212 20.48 -2.47 19.20
CA SER A 212 21.70 -1.68 19.50
C SER A 212 21.46 -0.16 19.59
N GLY A 213 20.27 0.34 19.21
CA GLY A 213 19.93 1.76 19.19
C GLY A 213 19.11 2.21 20.41
N LYS A 214 18.74 3.51 20.43
CA LYS A 214 17.79 4.04 21.43
C LYS A 214 16.44 3.34 21.21
N ARG A 215 15.96 2.57 22.18
CA ARG A 215 14.72 1.79 22.04
C ARG A 215 13.45 2.63 22.16
N ASP A 216 13.49 3.66 23.01
CA ASP A 216 12.34 4.52 23.30
C ASP A 216 12.31 5.74 22.38
N ILE A 217 11.19 5.89 21.66
CA ILE A 217 10.91 7.04 20.80
C ILE A 217 10.11 8.06 21.62
N THR A 218 10.71 9.24 21.82
CA THR A 218 10.15 10.39 22.54
C THR A 218 10.03 11.65 21.67
N SER A 219 10.59 11.59 20.46
CA SER A 219 10.50 12.58 19.39
C SER A 219 10.78 11.89 18.05
N VAL A 220 10.37 12.47 16.92
CA VAL A 220 10.80 11.98 15.59
C VAL A 220 12.31 12.01 15.38
N ARG A 221 13.05 12.81 16.18
CA ARG A 221 14.52 12.82 16.20
C ARG A 221 15.15 11.55 16.82
N ASP A 222 14.33 10.67 17.40
CA ASP A 222 14.78 9.39 17.95
C ASP A 222 14.71 8.24 16.92
N LEU A 223 14.27 8.50 15.68
CA LEU A 223 14.15 7.47 14.65
C LEU A 223 15.54 7.03 14.14
N ASP A 224 15.92 5.79 14.42
CA ASP A 224 17.26 5.30 14.07
C ASP A 224 17.48 5.31 12.55
N GLY A 225 18.56 5.97 12.11
CA GLY A 225 18.95 6.13 10.70
C GLY A 225 18.21 7.22 9.91
N LEU A 226 17.36 8.04 10.57
CA LEU A 226 16.49 9.00 9.91
C LEU A 226 16.57 10.40 10.53
N ASP A 227 16.65 11.43 9.70
CA ASP A 227 16.28 12.80 10.05
C ASP A 227 15.01 13.17 9.26
N LEU A 228 14.02 13.75 9.95
CA LEU A 228 12.65 13.87 9.46
C LEU A 228 12.15 15.31 9.68
N GLU A 229 12.19 16.11 8.61
CA GLU A 229 11.56 17.43 8.60
C GLU A 229 10.04 17.26 8.51
N VAL A 230 9.30 17.79 9.48
CA VAL A 230 7.83 17.77 9.50
C VAL A 230 7.28 19.16 9.20
N SER A 231 6.31 19.24 8.30
CA SER A 231 5.58 20.48 7.98
C SER A 231 4.11 20.17 7.63
N GLY A 232 3.26 21.19 7.44
CA GLY A 232 1.84 21.02 7.10
C GLY A 232 0.94 21.98 7.86
N THR A 233 -0.33 21.62 8.05
CA THR A 233 -1.33 22.42 8.77
C THR A 233 -1.64 21.87 10.18
N VAL A 234 -1.05 20.74 10.55
CA VAL A 234 -1.10 20.15 11.89
C VAL A 234 -0.25 20.94 12.90
N ASP A 235 -0.44 20.70 14.19
CA ASP A 235 0.51 21.09 15.24
C ASP A 235 1.77 20.21 15.12
N VAL A 236 2.74 20.66 14.32
CA VAL A 236 3.95 19.88 13.95
C VAL A 236 4.89 19.60 15.13
N ASP A 237 4.94 20.53 16.10
CA ASP A 237 5.88 20.51 17.22
C ASP A 237 5.39 19.60 18.39
N SER A 238 4.10 19.29 18.43
CA SER A 238 3.44 18.60 19.56
C SER A 238 2.84 17.21 19.22
N PRO A 239 3.56 16.28 18.55
CA PRO A 239 3.01 14.96 18.25
C PRO A 239 2.75 14.14 19.52
N SER A 240 1.61 13.46 19.55
CA SER A 240 1.35 12.42 20.54
C SER A 240 2.12 11.16 20.16
N ILE A 241 3.01 10.69 21.03
CA ILE A 241 3.82 9.49 20.82
C ILE A 241 3.41 8.44 21.85
N SER A 242 3.28 7.18 21.44
CA SER A 242 2.86 6.09 22.30
C SER A 242 3.40 4.74 21.84
N PHE A 243 3.91 3.94 22.78
CA PHE A 243 4.30 2.55 22.52
C PHE A 243 3.08 1.65 22.63
N CYS A 244 2.83 0.83 21.61
CA CYS A 244 1.80 -0.19 21.62
C CYS A 244 2.46 -1.55 21.85
N GLY A 245 2.43 -2.05 23.09
CA GLY A 245 3.12 -3.28 23.50
C GLY A 245 2.17 -4.43 23.86
N LEU A 246 2.69 -5.66 23.83
CA LEU A 246 1.96 -6.89 24.11
C LEU A 246 1.59 -7.02 25.60
N VAL A 247 2.46 -6.51 26.47
CA VAL A 247 2.39 -6.60 27.95
C VAL A 247 2.59 -5.25 28.66
N GLY A 248 2.44 -4.15 27.92
CA GLY A 248 2.65 -2.79 28.42
C GLY A 248 2.52 -1.73 27.33
N GLY A 249 2.91 -0.50 27.63
CA GLY A 249 2.73 0.66 26.74
C GLY A 249 1.41 1.42 26.97
N THR A 250 1.12 2.37 26.10
CA THR A 250 0.02 3.33 26.21
C THR A 250 -1.06 3.17 25.13
N CYS A 251 -0.84 2.32 24.13
CA CYS A 251 -1.79 2.03 23.07
C CYS A 251 -1.91 0.51 22.77
N LYS A 252 -2.92 0.14 21.98
CA LYS A 252 -3.21 -1.27 21.66
C LYS A 252 -2.42 -1.73 20.43
N ILE A 253 -1.84 -2.93 20.53
CA ILE A 253 -1.24 -3.67 19.43
C ILE A 253 -2.24 -3.96 18.29
N ILE A 254 -1.71 -4.23 17.09
CA ILE A 254 -2.46 -4.62 15.90
C ILE A 254 -1.93 -5.98 15.45
N HIS A 255 -2.82 -6.95 15.24
CA HIS A 255 -2.49 -8.32 14.81
C HIS A 255 -1.36 -9.05 15.59
N GLY A 256 -1.08 -8.64 16.84
CA GLY A 256 -0.01 -9.20 17.67
C GLY A 256 1.35 -8.49 17.57
N PHE A 257 1.48 -7.45 16.74
CA PHE A 257 2.72 -6.71 16.54
C PHE A 257 2.85 -5.53 17.51
N GLU A 258 4.06 -5.33 18.04
CA GLU A 258 4.44 -4.15 18.83
C GLU A 258 5.03 -3.06 17.93
N PHE A 259 4.65 -1.80 18.16
CA PHE A 259 5.06 -0.65 17.35
C PHE A 259 4.98 0.65 18.14
N TRP A 260 5.53 1.72 17.58
CA TRP A 260 5.29 3.08 18.08
C TRP A 260 4.21 3.75 17.23
N ASN A 261 3.15 4.25 17.86
CA ASN A 261 2.20 5.16 17.21
C ASN A 261 2.68 6.60 17.40
N VAL A 262 2.73 7.36 16.30
CA VAL A 262 2.99 8.80 16.31
C VAL A 262 1.82 9.50 15.64
N THR A 263 1.12 10.36 16.38
CA THR A 263 -0.10 11.04 15.91
C THR A 263 0.06 12.56 15.97
N TRP A 264 -0.09 13.21 14.83
CA TRP A 264 -0.29 14.65 14.72
C TRP A 264 -1.77 15.00 14.61
N SER A 265 -2.15 16.12 15.22
CA SER A 265 -3.52 16.64 15.26
C SER A 265 -3.61 18.02 14.62
N MET A 266 -4.78 18.37 14.09
CA MET A 266 -5.06 19.74 13.66
C MET A 266 -5.18 20.69 14.86
N PRO A 267 -4.73 21.96 14.75
CA PRO A 267 -4.99 22.97 15.76
C PRO A 267 -6.49 23.18 15.99
N THR A 268 -6.89 23.42 17.24
CA THR A 268 -8.30 23.58 17.61
C THR A 268 -8.93 24.75 16.85
N ASN A 269 -10.12 24.52 16.28
CA ASN A 269 -10.84 25.47 15.41
C ASN A 269 -10.10 25.86 14.11
N SER A 270 -9.11 25.10 13.65
CA SER A 270 -8.48 25.33 12.35
C SER A 270 -9.47 25.15 11.20
N ILE A 271 -9.47 26.11 10.26
CA ILE A 271 -10.25 26.08 9.02
C ILE A 271 -9.41 25.65 7.80
N GLN A 272 -8.16 25.24 8.01
CA GLN A 272 -7.27 24.80 6.95
C GLN A 272 -7.57 23.35 6.56
N ILE A 273 -7.44 23.01 5.28
CA ILE A 273 -7.52 21.62 4.80
C ILE A 273 -6.39 20.82 5.49
N PRO A 274 -6.67 19.73 6.22
CA PRO A 274 -5.64 19.02 6.95
C PRO A 274 -4.57 18.44 6.04
N SER A 275 -3.30 18.77 6.29
CA SER A 275 -2.14 18.14 5.65
C SER A 275 -0.94 17.98 6.59
N ILE A 276 -0.11 16.99 6.28
CA ILE A 276 1.23 16.80 6.85
C ILE A 276 2.19 16.36 5.74
N ASN A 277 3.35 17.02 5.67
CA ASN A 277 4.43 16.69 4.77
C ASN A 277 5.68 16.29 5.57
N PHE A 278 6.35 15.25 5.09
CA PHE A 278 7.68 14.86 5.53
C PHE A 278 8.70 15.11 4.42
N LYS A 279 9.87 15.66 4.78
CA LYS A 279 11.12 15.44 4.02
C LYS A 279 12.02 14.50 4.81
N VAL A 280 12.72 13.63 4.10
CA VAL A 280 13.35 12.43 4.64
C VAL A 280 14.84 12.44 4.31
N ASN A 281 15.66 12.75 5.31
CA ASN A 281 17.12 12.76 5.23
C ASN A 281 17.67 11.46 5.89
N LEU A 282 18.75 10.88 5.35
CA LEU A 282 19.37 9.66 5.89
C LEU A 282 20.63 9.98 6.70
N LEU A 283 20.89 9.19 7.76
CA LEU A 283 21.95 9.42 8.75
C LEU A 283 23.03 8.32 8.83
#